data_AF-A0A8I1GQC0-F1
#
_entry.id   AF-A0A8I1GQC0-F1
#
_cell.length_a   1.000
_cell.length_b   1.000
_cell.length_c   1.000
_cell.angle_alpha   90.00
_cell.angle_beta   90.00
_cell.angle_gamma   90.00
#
_symmetry.space_group_name_H-M   'P 1'
#
loop_
_entity.id
_entity.type
_entity.pdbx_description
1 polymer ?
#
loop_
_entity_poly.entity_id
_entity_poly.type
_entity_poly.pdbx_seq_one_letter_code
_entity_poly.pdbx_strand_id
1 'polypeptide(L)'
;MMKKVYFNHDGGVDDLISLFLLLQMGNVELTGVSVIPADCYLEPAMSASRKIIDRFGKGNIEIAASNSRGKNPFPKDWRMHAFYVDALPILNEYGKVTTPAAAKPAHHHLIETLLQTEGKTTLLFTGPLTDLARALYEAPIIEDKIERLVWMGGTFRTAGNVHEPEHDGTAEWNSFWDPEAVDRVWEAKIEIDLVTLESTNQVPLTIDIREQWAKERKYIGVDFLGQCYAMVPPLVHFSTNSTYYLWDVLTAAFVGKADLAKVQTIKSIVHTYGPSQGRTVETDDGRPVNVVYNVNHNGFFNYITDLAKKAST
;
A
#
# COMPACT_ATOMS: atom_id res chain seq x y z
N MET A 1 6.01 -21.50 -5.57
CA MET A 1 4.54 -21.57 -5.50
C MET A 1 3.98 -20.17 -5.70
N MET A 2 2.80 -20.06 -6.30
CA MET A 2 2.11 -18.78 -6.54
C MET A 2 1.43 -18.32 -5.25
N LYS A 3 1.62 -17.05 -4.87
CA LYS A 3 1.04 -16.46 -3.66
C LYS A 3 -0.29 -15.80 -4.01
N LYS A 4 -1.38 -16.24 -3.38
CA LYS A 4 -2.66 -15.53 -3.45
C LYS A 4 -2.60 -14.29 -2.58
N VAL A 5 -2.95 -13.14 -3.16
CA VAL A 5 -2.87 -11.83 -2.49
C VAL A 5 -4.19 -11.09 -2.64
N TYR A 6 -4.72 -10.59 -1.53
CA TYR A 6 -5.78 -9.59 -1.55
C TYR A 6 -5.13 -8.23 -1.26
N PHE A 7 -5.37 -7.24 -2.12
CA PHE A 7 -4.75 -5.92 -2.00
C PHE A 7 -5.77 -4.84 -1.62
N ASN A 8 -5.58 -4.19 -0.47
CA ASN A 8 -6.32 -2.99 -0.08
C ASN A 8 -5.36 -1.79 -0.06
N HIS A 9 -5.74 -0.71 -0.70
CA HIS A 9 -4.88 0.47 -0.87
C HIS A 9 -5.72 1.75 -0.81
N ASP A 10 -5.08 2.89 -0.60
CA ASP A 10 -5.78 4.18 -0.47
C ASP A 10 -5.41 5.22 -1.53
N GLY A 11 -4.75 4.81 -2.61
CA GLY A 11 -4.84 5.47 -3.92
C GLY A 11 -3.89 6.66 -4.09
N GLY A 12 -2.88 6.77 -3.23
CA GLY A 12 -1.69 7.56 -3.48
C GLY A 12 -0.95 7.11 -4.74
N VAL A 13 0.10 7.85 -5.09
CA VAL A 13 0.91 7.56 -6.28
C VAL A 13 1.56 6.18 -6.17
N ASP A 14 2.13 5.87 -5.01
CA ASP A 14 2.83 4.63 -4.72
C ASP A 14 1.89 3.43 -4.53
N ASP A 15 0.64 3.61 -4.08
CA ASP A 15 -0.39 2.57 -4.14
C ASP A 15 -0.70 2.12 -5.57
N LEU A 16 -0.94 3.09 -6.45
CA LEU A 16 -1.33 2.82 -7.84
C LEU A 16 -0.15 2.20 -8.62
N ILE A 17 1.08 2.61 -8.30
CA ILE A 17 2.30 1.94 -8.80
C ILE A 17 2.41 0.52 -8.22
N SER A 18 2.07 0.32 -6.94
CA SER A 18 2.10 -1.00 -6.31
C SER A 18 1.14 -1.96 -7.00
N LEU A 19 -0.09 -1.52 -7.31
CA LEU A 19 -1.04 -2.30 -8.11
C LEU A 19 -0.44 -2.70 -9.45
N PHE A 20 0.11 -1.72 -10.19
CA PHE A 20 0.77 -1.97 -11.47
C PHE A 20 1.87 -3.02 -11.37
N LEU A 21 2.76 -2.91 -10.38
CA LEU A 21 3.89 -3.81 -10.19
C LEU A 21 3.45 -5.20 -9.76
N LEU A 22 2.45 -5.33 -8.86
CA LEU A 22 1.87 -6.61 -8.45
C LEU A 22 1.36 -7.41 -9.65
N LEU A 23 0.73 -6.75 -10.62
CA LEU A 23 0.24 -7.37 -11.85
C LEU A 23 1.37 -7.95 -12.72
N GLN A 24 2.62 -7.50 -12.55
CA GLN A 24 3.79 -8.00 -13.28
C GLN A 24 4.53 -9.12 -12.53
N MET A 25 4.15 -9.41 -11.28
CA MET A 25 4.81 -10.42 -10.45
C MET A 25 4.32 -11.82 -10.83
N GLY A 26 5.14 -12.57 -11.55
CA GLY A 26 4.81 -13.95 -11.99
C GLY A 26 4.65 -14.99 -10.85
N ASN A 27 4.87 -14.59 -9.60
CA ASN A 27 4.69 -15.40 -8.40
C ASN A 27 3.57 -14.89 -7.48
N VAL A 28 2.78 -13.91 -7.92
CA VAL A 28 1.63 -13.36 -7.21
C VAL A 28 0.38 -13.53 -8.08
N GLU A 29 -0.72 -13.93 -7.44
CA GLU A 29 -2.06 -13.95 -8.00
C GLU A 29 -2.93 -13.03 -7.15
N LEU A 30 -3.41 -11.93 -7.73
CA LEU A 30 -4.35 -11.05 -7.05
C LEU A 30 -5.74 -11.72 -7.05
N THR A 31 -6.25 -12.03 -5.87
CA THR A 31 -7.61 -12.60 -5.70
C THR A 31 -8.68 -11.52 -5.61
N GLY A 32 -8.30 -10.29 -5.28
CA GLY A 32 -9.18 -9.13 -5.17
C GLY A 32 -8.41 -7.85 -4.87
N VAL A 33 -8.97 -6.73 -5.30
CA VAL A 33 -8.45 -5.39 -5.00
C VAL A 33 -9.55 -4.55 -4.37
N SER A 34 -9.20 -3.66 -3.45
CA SER A 34 -10.16 -2.69 -2.91
C SER A 34 -9.51 -1.36 -2.57
N VAL A 35 -10.31 -0.30 -2.65
CA VAL A 35 -9.86 1.08 -2.43
C VAL A 35 -10.55 1.68 -1.22
N ILE A 36 -9.76 2.13 -0.23
CA ILE A 36 -10.24 2.92 0.91
C ILE A 36 -9.97 4.42 0.68
N PRO A 37 -10.95 5.33 0.87
CA PRO A 37 -10.76 6.75 0.55
C PRO A 37 -10.05 7.53 1.66
N ALA A 38 -8.80 7.11 1.97
CA ALA A 38 -7.92 7.77 2.92
C ALA A 38 -7.02 8.81 2.21
N ASP A 39 -5.84 8.45 1.70
CA ASP A 39 -4.99 9.33 0.89
C ASP A 39 -5.47 9.50 -0.57
N CYS A 40 -6.77 9.33 -0.82
CA CYS A 40 -7.38 9.67 -2.10
C CYS A 40 -8.83 10.16 -1.97
N TYR A 41 -9.34 10.64 -3.09
CA TYR A 41 -10.77 10.61 -3.38
C TYR A 41 -11.13 9.27 -4.04
N LEU A 42 -12.26 8.69 -3.62
CA LEU A 42 -12.65 7.34 -4.01
C LEU A 42 -12.77 7.15 -5.53
N GLU A 43 -13.50 8.04 -6.21
CA GLU A 43 -13.81 7.91 -7.64
C GLU A 43 -12.57 7.86 -8.55
N PRO A 44 -11.61 8.82 -8.48
CA PRO A 44 -10.42 8.75 -9.32
C PRO A 44 -9.54 7.54 -8.98
N ALA A 45 -9.43 7.15 -7.70
CA ALA A 45 -8.64 5.97 -7.32
C ALA A 45 -9.26 4.66 -7.81
N MET A 46 -10.59 4.51 -7.70
CA MET A 46 -11.34 3.39 -8.28
C MET A 46 -11.16 3.33 -9.80
N SER A 47 -11.30 4.47 -10.48
CA SER A 47 -11.15 4.57 -11.94
C SER A 47 -9.72 4.22 -12.37
N ALA A 48 -8.69 4.83 -11.76
CA ALA A 48 -7.29 4.56 -12.06
C ALA A 48 -6.94 3.09 -11.85
N SER A 49 -7.38 2.50 -10.74
CA SER A 49 -7.10 1.10 -10.42
C SER A 49 -7.68 0.15 -11.47
N ARG A 50 -8.92 0.39 -11.91
CA ARG A 50 -9.58 -0.40 -12.97
C ARG A 50 -8.85 -0.24 -14.31
N LYS A 51 -8.46 0.99 -14.68
CA LYS A 51 -7.67 1.25 -15.90
C LYS A 51 -6.29 0.61 -15.86
N ILE A 52 -5.63 0.59 -14.70
CA ILE A 52 -4.34 -0.09 -14.51
C ILE A 52 -4.49 -1.59 -14.71
N ILE A 53 -5.53 -2.21 -14.15
CA ILE A 53 -5.81 -3.64 -14.36
C ILE A 53 -6.15 -3.91 -15.83
N ASP A 54 -7.01 -3.10 -16.45
CA ASP A 54 -7.37 -3.24 -17.87
C ASP A 54 -6.15 -3.12 -18.80
N ARG A 55 -5.21 -2.23 -18.47
CA ARG A 55 -4.03 -1.97 -19.31
C ARG A 55 -2.88 -2.95 -19.06
N PHE A 56 -2.60 -3.28 -17.81
CA PHE A 56 -1.38 -3.99 -17.42
C PHE A 56 -1.63 -5.32 -16.73
N GLY A 57 -2.88 -5.65 -16.43
CA GLY A 57 -3.27 -6.85 -15.70
C GLY A 57 -3.50 -8.07 -16.59
N LYS A 58 -3.67 -9.21 -15.91
CA LYS A 58 -4.09 -10.48 -16.52
C LYS A 58 -5.16 -11.08 -15.62
N GLY A 59 -6.24 -11.59 -16.22
CA GLY A 59 -7.33 -12.21 -15.49
C GLY A 59 -8.50 -11.27 -15.24
N ASN A 60 -9.53 -11.80 -14.58
CA ASN A 60 -10.79 -11.13 -14.33
C ASN A 60 -10.91 -10.92 -12.82
N ILE A 61 -10.37 -9.80 -12.33
CA ILE A 61 -10.41 -9.38 -10.93
C ILE A 61 -11.39 -8.21 -10.82
N GLU A 62 -12.15 -8.14 -9.74
CA GLU A 62 -13.01 -7.00 -9.45
C GLU A 62 -12.33 -6.04 -8.47
N ILE A 63 -12.76 -4.78 -8.46
CA ILE A 63 -12.32 -3.80 -7.47
C ILE A 63 -13.49 -3.38 -6.59
N ALA A 64 -13.34 -3.52 -5.28
CA ALA A 64 -14.36 -3.09 -4.31
C ALA A 64 -14.07 -1.69 -3.78
N ALA A 65 -15.11 -0.86 -3.73
CA ALA A 65 -15.06 0.44 -3.07
C ALA A 65 -15.27 0.28 -1.57
N SER A 66 -14.43 0.89 -0.75
CA SER A 66 -14.68 0.99 0.68
C SER A 66 -15.80 2.00 0.99
N ASN A 67 -16.56 1.71 2.03
CA ASN A 67 -17.46 2.66 2.68
C ASN A 67 -16.99 3.02 4.10
N SER A 68 -15.76 2.63 4.46
CA SER A 68 -15.10 2.98 5.71
C SER A 68 -14.83 4.48 5.79
N ARG A 69 -14.74 4.99 7.02
CA ARG A 69 -14.52 6.40 7.30
C ARG A 69 -13.40 6.53 8.31
N GLY A 70 -12.50 7.46 8.07
CA GLY A 70 -11.36 7.71 8.95
C GLY A 70 -11.73 8.58 10.13
N LYS A 71 -10.97 8.40 11.21
CA LYS A 71 -10.98 9.28 12.38
C LYS A 71 -10.22 10.57 12.08
N ASN A 72 -9.06 10.45 11.45
CA ASN A 72 -8.14 11.55 11.17
C ASN A 72 -7.82 11.62 9.66
N PRO A 73 -8.55 12.42 8.86
CA PRO A 73 -8.39 12.44 7.40
C PRO A 73 -7.01 12.93 6.92
N PHE A 74 -6.54 12.38 5.80
CA PHE A 74 -5.33 12.87 5.12
C PHE A 74 -5.48 14.31 4.58
N PRO A 75 -4.36 15.04 4.42
CA PRO A 75 -4.35 16.38 3.83
C PRO A 75 -4.93 16.38 2.40
N LYS A 76 -5.75 17.39 2.10
CA LYS A 76 -6.46 17.49 0.81
C LYS A 76 -5.53 17.42 -0.40
N ASP A 77 -4.39 18.09 -0.35
CA ASP A 77 -3.48 18.19 -1.50
C ASP A 77 -2.89 16.85 -1.89
N TRP A 78 -2.62 15.96 -0.92
CA TRP A 78 -2.10 14.61 -1.17
C TRP A 78 -3.18 13.73 -1.81
N ARG A 79 -4.42 13.85 -1.31
CA ARG A 79 -5.60 13.14 -1.82
C ARG A 79 -5.92 13.44 -3.29
N MET A 80 -5.36 14.50 -3.87
CA MET A 80 -5.56 14.88 -5.27
C MET A 80 -4.78 14.00 -6.26
N HIS A 81 -3.73 13.29 -5.82
CA HIS A 81 -2.81 12.60 -6.73
C HIS A 81 -3.50 11.56 -7.64
N ALA A 82 -4.51 10.84 -7.12
CA ALA A 82 -5.29 9.88 -7.91
C ALA A 82 -5.95 10.51 -9.13
N PHE A 83 -6.39 11.77 -9.08
CA PHE A 83 -6.97 12.46 -10.24
C PHE A 83 -5.96 12.60 -11.38
N TYR A 84 -4.70 12.87 -11.04
CA TYR A 84 -3.65 13.04 -12.04
C TYR A 84 -3.26 11.71 -12.67
N VAL A 85 -3.16 10.65 -11.87
CA VAL A 85 -2.88 9.30 -12.39
C VAL A 85 -4.03 8.82 -13.27
N ASP A 86 -5.28 8.98 -12.83
CA ASP A 86 -6.47 8.60 -13.61
C ASP A 86 -6.55 9.30 -14.97
N ALA A 87 -6.02 10.53 -15.06
CA ALA A 87 -6.02 11.35 -16.27
C ALA A 87 -4.85 11.09 -17.22
N LEU A 88 -3.88 10.22 -16.87
CA LEU A 88 -2.74 9.94 -17.74
C LEU A 88 -3.22 9.33 -19.08
N PRO A 89 -2.72 9.81 -20.24
CA PRO A 89 -3.14 9.30 -21.55
C PRO A 89 -3.00 7.78 -21.69
N ILE A 90 -1.94 7.20 -21.13
CA ILE A 90 -1.68 5.75 -21.12
C ILE A 90 -2.82 4.92 -20.50
N LEU A 91 -3.52 5.45 -19.50
CA LEU A 91 -4.65 4.79 -18.85
C LEU A 91 -5.98 5.06 -19.58
N ASN A 92 -6.02 6.04 -20.48
CA ASN A 92 -7.23 6.45 -21.19
C ASN A 92 -7.20 6.10 -22.70
N GLU A 93 -6.10 5.55 -23.21
CA GLU A 93 -5.90 5.23 -24.63
C GLU A 93 -7.00 4.33 -25.21
N TYR A 94 -7.52 3.39 -24.41
CA TYR A 94 -8.56 2.45 -24.87
C TYR A 94 -9.98 3.02 -24.84
N GLY A 95 -10.21 4.17 -24.20
CA GLY A 95 -11.51 4.84 -24.15
C GLY A 95 -12.65 4.06 -23.46
N LYS A 96 -12.33 2.96 -22.77
CA LYS A 96 -13.29 2.11 -22.05
C LYS A 96 -12.63 1.51 -20.80
N VAL A 97 -13.45 1.22 -19.80
CA VAL A 97 -13.06 0.51 -18.58
C VAL A 97 -13.84 -0.80 -18.52
N THR A 98 -13.15 -1.94 -18.48
CA THR A 98 -13.73 -3.29 -18.55
C THR A 98 -13.72 -4.02 -17.21
N THR A 99 -12.71 -3.79 -16.38
CA THR A 99 -12.62 -4.36 -15.04
C THR A 99 -13.86 -3.94 -14.24
N PRO A 100 -14.64 -4.87 -13.67
CA PRO A 100 -15.87 -4.51 -12.96
C PRO A 100 -15.57 -3.93 -11.58
N ALA A 101 -16.47 -3.07 -11.11
CA ALA A 101 -16.54 -2.72 -9.69
C ALA A 101 -17.35 -3.82 -8.98
N ALA A 102 -16.84 -4.31 -7.85
CA ALA A 102 -17.54 -5.29 -7.05
C ALA A 102 -18.82 -4.69 -6.46
N ALA A 103 -19.88 -5.49 -6.35
CA ALA A 103 -21.17 -5.03 -5.82
C ALA A 103 -21.14 -4.76 -4.30
N LYS A 104 -20.21 -5.38 -3.58
CA LYS A 104 -20.10 -5.30 -2.12
C LYS A 104 -19.04 -4.26 -1.71
N PRO A 105 -19.20 -3.61 -0.55
CA PRO A 105 -18.16 -2.73 -0.02
C PRO A 105 -16.90 -3.53 0.36
N ALA A 106 -15.74 -2.86 0.39
CA ALA A 106 -14.42 -3.48 0.57
C ALA A 106 -14.31 -4.52 1.71
N HIS A 107 -14.78 -4.22 2.92
CA HIS A 107 -14.74 -5.17 4.05
C HIS A 107 -15.59 -6.43 3.80
N HIS A 108 -16.79 -6.32 3.22
CA HIS A 108 -17.61 -7.49 2.84
C HIS A 108 -16.99 -8.25 1.66
N HIS A 109 -16.44 -7.54 0.68
CA HIS A 109 -15.74 -8.15 -0.44
C HIS A 109 -14.52 -8.94 0.04
N LEU A 110 -13.71 -8.38 0.94
CA LEU A 110 -12.59 -9.07 1.59
C LEU A 110 -13.04 -10.37 2.28
N ILE A 111 -14.10 -10.31 3.10
CA ILE A 111 -14.65 -11.52 3.75
C ILE A 111 -15.01 -12.58 2.71
N GLU A 112 -15.78 -12.21 1.70
CA GLU A 112 -16.26 -13.13 0.68
C GLU A 112 -15.10 -13.73 -0.14
N THR A 113 -14.17 -12.90 -0.61
CA THR A 113 -13.00 -13.35 -1.36
C THR A 113 -12.16 -14.33 -0.55
N LEU A 114 -11.90 -14.04 0.74
CA LEU A 114 -11.11 -14.93 1.59
C LEU A 114 -11.81 -16.27 1.80
N LEU A 115 -13.11 -16.27 2.10
CA LEU A 115 -13.87 -17.49 2.35
C LEU A 115 -14.04 -18.36 1.09
N GLN A 116 -14.16 -17.75 -0.09
CA GLN A 116 -14.29 -18.47 -1.36
C GLN A 116 -12.95 -18.96 -1.92
N THR A 117 -11.85 -18.33 -1.53
CA THR A 117 -10.52 -18.73 -2.00
C THR A 117 -10.06 -20.03 -1.33
N GLU A 118 -9.70 -21.04 -2.12
CA GLU A 118 -9.04 -22.25 -1.59
C GLU A 118 -7.67 -21.92 -0.98
N GLY A 119 -7.38 -22.47 0.20
CA GLY A 119 -6.16 -22.19 0.94
C GLY A 119 -6.20 -20.86 1.71
N LYS A 120 -5.02 -20.36 2.07
CA LYS A 120 -4.84 -19.07 2.74
C LYS A 120 -4.38 -18.00 1.74
N THR A 121 -4.74 -16.76 2.02
CA THR A 121 -4.38 -15.59 1.21
C THR A 121 -3.51 -14.64 2.03
N THR A 122 -2.45 -14.11 1.43
CA THR A 122 -1.67 -13.01 2.03
C THR A 122 -2.45 -11.72 1.87
N LEU A 123 -2.64 -10.98 2.97
CA LEU A 123 -3.21 -9.65 2.90
C LEU A 123 -2.10 -8.64 2.68
N LEU A 124 -2.27 -7.76 1.70
CA LEU A 124 -1.41 -6.61 1.47
C LEU A 124 -2.25 -5.35 1.69
N PHE A 125 -1.85 -4.54 2.65
CA PHE A 125 -2.49 -3.27 2.95
C PHE A 125 -1.45 -2.16 2.85
N THR A 126 -1.71 -1.13 2.04
CA THR A 126 -0.83 0.04 1.91
C THR A 126 -1.49 1.34 2.39
N GLY A 127 -2.79 1.28 2.70
CA GLY A 127 -3.51 2.34 3.41
C GLY A 127 -3.89 1.94 4.85
N PRO A 128 -4.87 2.64 5.47
CA PRO A 128 -5.37 2.35 6.81
C PRO A 128 -6.08 0.99 6.94
N LEU A 129 -6.07 0.42 8.15
CA LEU A 129 -6.56 -0.94 8.41
C LEU A 129 -8.07 -1.09 8.64
N THR A 130 -8.86 -0.02 8.51
CA THR A 130 -10.28 -0.02 8.89
C THR A 130 -11.12 -1.06 8.16
N ASP A 131 -10.86 -1.32 6.87
CA ASP A 131 -11.58 -2.38 6.15
C ASP A 131 -11.27 -3.78 6.70
N LEU A 132 -10.02 -4.03 7.10
CA LEU A 132 -9.64 -5.29 7.74
C LEU A 132 -10.21 -5.41 9.15
N ALA A 133 -10.14 -4.34 9.95
CA ALA A 133 -10.69 -4.32 11.30
C ALA A 133 -12.20 -4.59 11.29
N ARG A 134 -12.94 -3.98 10.35
CA ARG A 134 -14.37 -4.26 10.13
C ARG A 134 -14.61 -5.69 9.70
N ALA A 135 -13.81 -6.21 8.77
CA ALA A 135 -13.93 -7.59 8.31
C ALA A 135 -13.72 -8.60 9.45
N LEU A 136 -12.70 -8.38 10.30
CA LEU A 136 -12.42 -9.19 11.48
C LEU A 136 -13.49 -9.06 12.56
N TYR A 137 -14.11 -7.89 12.69
CA TYR A 137 -15.24 -7.69 13.61
C TYR A 137 -16.48 -8.48 13.16
N GLU A 138 -16.84 -8.40 11.89
CA GLU A 138 -18.06 -9.03 11.36
C GLU A 138 -17.91 -10.54 11.14
N ALA A 139 -16.73 -10.98 10.72
CA ALA A 139 -16.45 -12.37 10.39
C ALA A 139 -15.07 -12.81 10.91
N PRO A 140 -14.86 -12.97 12.23
CA PRO A 140 -13.57 -13.34 12.80
C PRO A 140 -13.03 -14.69 12.28
N ILE A 141 -13.89 -15.56 11.72
CA ILE A 141 -13.50 -16.79 11.03
C ILE A 141 -12.51 -16.56 9.87
N ILE A 142 -12.41 -15.35 9.32
CA ILE A 142 -11.43 -15.04 8.28
C ILE A 142 -9.98 -15.11 8.78
N GLU A 143 -9.72 -15.09 10.09
CA GLU A 143 -8.38 -15.31 10.65
C GLU A 143 -7.77 -16.63 10.13
N ASP A 144 -8.58 -17.69 10.01
CA ASP A 144 -8.14 -19.00 9.51
C ASP A 144 -7.79 -19.00 8.01
N LYS A 145 -8.23 -17.97 7.29
CA LYS A 145 -8.00 -17.79 5.84
C LYS A 145 -6.86 -16.83 5.54
N ILE A 146 -6.32 -16.16 6.54
CA ILE A 146 -5.20 -15.22 6.41
C ILE A 146 -3.90 -16.00 6.58
N GLU A 147 -3.03 -15.92 5.58
CA GLU A 147 -1.66 -16.43 5.68
C GLU A 147 -0.84 -15.55 6.62
N ARG A 148 -0.83 -14.26 6.32
CA ARG A 148 -0.24 -13.17 7.09
C ARG A 148 -0.74 -11.84 6.54
N LEU A 149 -0.61 -10.78 7.32
CA LEU A 149 -0.77 -9.40 6.89
C LEU A 149 0.60 -8.80 6.59
N VAL A 150 0.74 -8.15 5.45
CA VAL A 150 1.86 -7.26 5.13
C VAL A 150 1.32 -5.86 5.03
N TRP A 151 1.72 -4.98 5.95
CA TRP A 151 1.14 -3.65 6.07
C TRP A 151 2.21 -2.56 6.04
N MET A 152 1.96 -1.52 5.23
CA MET A 152 2.69 -0.26 5.33
C MET A 152 2.08 0.54 6.48
N GLY A 153 2.80 0.67 7.58
CA GLY A 153 2.32 1.45 8.71
C GLY A 153 3.27 1.46 9.89
N GLY A 154 3.06 2.45 10.76
CA GLY A 154 3.79 2.59 12.00
C GLY A 154 5.22 3.13 11.86
N THR A 155 5.79 3.43 13.03
CA THR A 155 7.17 3.90 13.20
C THR A 155 7.59 3.62 14.64
N PHE A 156 8.82 3.15 14.83
CA PHE A 156 9.42 2.98 16.16
C PHE A 156 10.42 4.09 16.50
N ARG A 157 10.48 5.13 15.68
CA ARG A 157 11.27 6.34 15.93
C ARG A 157 10.58 7.24 16.95
N THR A 158 11.33 8.24 17.43
CA THR A 158 10.80 9.28 18.33
C THR A 158 9.81 10.22 17.65
N ALA A 159 9.80 10.29 16.32
CA ALA A 159 8.89 11.11 15.53
C ALA A 159 8.44 10.35 14.28
N GLY A 160 7.21 10.57 13.85
CA GLY A 160 6.63 10.03 12.63
C GLY A 160 6.47 11.09 11.54
N ASN A 161 5.51 10.88 10.64
CA ASN A 161 5.23 11.79 9.52
C ASN A 161 3.92 12.59 9.69
N VAL A 162 3.20 12.41 10.81
CA VAL A 162 2.01 13.18 11.18
C VAL A 162 2.40 14.44 11.94
N HIS A 163 2.13 15.61 11.38
CA HIS A 163 2.38 16.92 11.99
C HIS A 163 1.10 17.76 12.07
N GLU A 164 0.03 17.14 12.55
CA GLU A 164 -1.31 17.72 12.59
C GLU A 164 -1.66 18.32 13.96
N PRO A 165 -2.64 19.25 14.02
CA PRO A 165 -3.24 19.67 15.28
C PRO A 165 -3.70 18.46 16.11
N GLU A 166 -3.65 18.61 17.44
CA GLU A 166 -4.07 17.56 18.41
C GLU A 166 -3.20 16.29 18.43
N HIS A 167 -2.13 16.24 17.65
CA HIS A 167 -1.19 15.12 17.63
C HIS A 167 0.21 15.54 18.11
N ASP A 168 0.93 14.64 18.79
CA ASP A 168 2.24 14.88 19.40
C ASP A 168 3.44 14.66 18.45
N GLY A 169 3.17 14.31 17.20
CA GLY A 169 4.17 14.09 16.16
C GLY A 169 4.80 12.68 16.15
N THR A 170 4.31 11.74 16.95
CA THR A 170 4.95 10.42 17.11
C THR A 170 4.39 9.30 16.22
N ALA A 171 3.35 9.56 15.43
CA ALA A 171 2.60 8.55 14.68
C ALA A 171 2.92 8.58 13.18
N GLU A 172 2.64 7.46 12.55
CA GLU A 172 2.64 7.29 11.10
C GLU A 172 1.19 7.44 10.57
N TRP A 173 1.01 8.01 9.38
CA TRP A 173 -0.29 8.39 8.82
C TRP A 173 -1.33 7.27 8.69
N ASN A 174 -0.98 6.10 8.14
CA ASN A 174 -1.91 4.98 8.02
C ASN A 174 -2.41 4.50 9.38
N SER A 175 -1.53 4.53 10.37
CA SER A 175 -1.86 4.21 11.77
C SER A 175 -2.73 5.31 12.41
N PHE A 176 -2.38 6.57 12.16
CA PHE A 176 -3.07 7.75 12.69
C PHE A 176 -4.47 7.91 12.10
N TRP A 177 -4.70 7.52 10.84
CA TRP A 177 -5.99 7.68 10.18
C TRP A 177 -7.13 6.96 10.90
N ASP A 178 -6.84 5.76 11.42
CA ASP A 178 -7.74 4.99 12.29
C ASP A 178 -6.96 4.11 13.29
N PRO A 179 -6.56 4.67 14.45
CA PRO A 179 -5.80 3.95 15.46
C PRO A 179 -6.56 2.78 16.09
N GLU A 180 -7.90 2.88 16.15
CA GLU A 180 -8.78 1.86 16.72
C GLU A 180 -8.79 0.62 15.82
N ALA A 181 -8.76 0.82 14.49
CA ALA A 181 -8.60 -0.28 13.55
C ALA A 181 -7.26 -1.00 13.69
N VAL A 182 -6.16 -0.27 13.90
CA VAL A 182 -4.84 -0.89 14.13
C VAL A 182 -4.88 -1.77 15.37
N ASP A 183 -5.46 -1.29 16.46
CA ASP A 183 -5.57 -2.02 17.72
C ASP A 183 -6.41 -3.30 17.55
N ARG A 184 -7.55 -3.19 16.87
CA ARG A 184 -8.41 -4.35 16.55
C ARG A 184 -7.68 -5.41 15.72
N VAL A 185 -6.83 -5.00 14.77
CA VAL A 185 -5.99 -5.92 13.99
C VAL A 185 -4.87 -6.50 14.84
N TRP A 186 -4.30 -5.75 15.78
CA TRP A 186 -3.31 -6.25 16.72
C TRP A 186 -3.88 -7.35 17.62
N GLU A 187 -5.13 -7.26 18.03
CA GLU A 187 -5.81 -8.31 18.80
C GLU A 187 -6.08 -9.60 18.00
N ALA A 188 -6.06 -9.54 16.67
CA ALA A 188 -6.35 -10.68 15.81
C ALA A 188 -5.21 -11.70 15.77
N LYS A 189 -5.56 -12.98 15.64
CA LYS A 189 -4.60 -14.10 15.64
C LYS A 189 -3.97 -14.34 14.27
N ILE A 190 -3.42 -13.28 13.68
CA ILE A 190 -2.74 -13.29 12.38
C ILE A 190 -1.28 -12.90 12.53
N GLU A 191 -0.39 -13.43 11.69
CA GLU A 191 0.99 -12.94 11.58
C GLU A 191 1.01 -11.59 10.87
N ILE A 192 1.89 -10.67 11.31
CA ILE A 192 1.94 -9.30 10.79
C ILE A 192 3.38 -8.92 10.48
N ASP A 193 3.64 -8.65 9.20
CA ASP A 193 4.86 -8.03 8.71
C ASP A 193 4.63 -6.54 8.48
N LEU A 194 5.48 -5.71 9.09
CA LEU A 194 5.40 -4.26 9.04
C LEU A 194 6.50 -3.68 8.15
N VAL A 195 6.10 -2.85 7.21
CA VAL A 195 6.98 -1.88 6.55
C VAL A 195 6.73 -0.52 7.19
N THR A 196 7.58 -0.15 8.14
CA THR A 196 7.48 1.10 8.88
C THR A 196 8.17 2.25 8.13
N LEU A 197 8.06 3.47 8.67
CA LEU A 197 8.77 4.63 8.10
C LEU A 197 10.28 4.41 7.96
N GLU A 198 10.93 3.77 8.94
CA GLU A 198 12.35 3.46 8.91
C GLU A 198 12.73 2.27 8.00
N SER A 199 11.78 1.42 7.62
CA SER A 199 12.05 0.29 6.72
C SER A 199 12.57 0.75 5.34
N THR A 200 12.19 1.94 4.89
CA THR A 200 12.57 2.48 3.57
C THR A 200 13.84 3.32 3.55
N ASN A 201 14.54 3.51 4.67
CA ASN A 201 15.70 4.41 4.76
C ASN A 201 16.80 4.14 3.71
N GLN A 202 16.95 2.88 3.28
CA GLN A 202 17.97 2.45 2.34
C GLN A 202 17.52 2.55 0.87
N VAL A 203 16.28 2.93 0.61
CA VAL A 203 15.67 3.01 -0.73
C VAL A 203 14.99 4.36 -1.01
N PRO A 204 15.68 5.51 -0.81
CA PRO A 204 15.14 6.80 -1.22
C PRO A 204 14.98 6.88 -2.74
N LEU A 205 13.90 7.50 -3.23
CA LEU A 205 13.74 7.75 -4.66
C LEU A 205 14.55 8.98 -5.08
N THR A 206 15.80 8.74 -5.49
CA THR A 206 16.75 9.79 -5.89
C THR A 206 16.48 10.34 -7.29
N ILE A 207 17.09 11.49 -7.60
CA ILE A 207 17.08 12.06 -8.95
C ILE A 207 17.73 11.10 -9.95
N ASP A 208 18.86 10.48 -9.59
CA ASP A 208 19.56 9.54 -10.47
C ASP A 208 18.68 8.36 -10.91
N ILE A 209 17.86 7.82 -10.00
CA ILE A 209 16.92 6.74 -10.30
C ILE A 209 15.82 7.23 -11.26
N ARG A 210 15.27 8.42 -11.00
CA ARG A 210 14.25 9.05 -11.88
C ARG A 210 14.81 9.29 -13.28
N GLU A 211 16.04 9.79 -13.39
CA GLU A 211 16.71 10.00 -14.67
C GLU A 211 17.02 8.68 -15.39
N GLN A 212 17.38 7.63 -14.65
CA GLN A 212 17.57 6.30 -15.22
C GLN A 212 16.28 5.76 -15.84
N TRP A 213 15.14 5.88 -15.14
CA TRP A 213 13.83 5.53 -15.70
C TRP A 213 13.49 6.37 -16.94
N ALA A 214 13.75 7.68 -16.92
CA ALA A 214 13.53 8.54 -18.08
C ALA A 214 14.35 8.11 -19.31
N LYS A 215 15.62 7.67 -19.12
CA LYS A 215 16.48 7.13 -20.19
C LYS A 215 15.94 5.82 -20.77
N GLU A 216 15.15 5.07 -20.00
CA GLU A 216 14.54 3.81 -20.38
C GLU A 216 13.04 3.92 -20.74
N ARG A 217 12.53 5.13 -20.95
CA ARG A 217 11.14 5.45 -21.38
C ARG A 217 10.61 4.61 -22.56
N LYS A 218 11.48 4.02 -23.38
CA LYS A 218 11.09 3.10 -24.45
C LYS A 218 10.28 1.89 -23.94
N TYR A 219 10.43 1.52 -22.67
CA TYR A 219 9.58 0.52 -22.02
C TYR A 219 8.36 1.23 -21.43
N ILE A 220 7.17 0.91 -21.94
CA ILE A 220 5.93 1.61 -21.58
C ILE A 220 5.62 1.58 -20.08
N GLY A 221 5.91 0.47 -19.39
CA GLY A 221 5.74 0.39 -17.93
C GLY A 221 6.75 1.25 -17.16
N VAL A 222 7.96 1.44 -17.68
CA VAL A 222 8.96 2.37 -17.07
C VAL A 222 8.54 3.82 -17.31
N ASP A 223 7.99 4.13 -18.49
CA ASP A 223 7.41 5.44 -18.76
C ASP A 223 6.22 5.74 -17.83
N PHE A 224 5.35 4.75 -17.58
CA PHE A 224 4.27 4.87 -16.61
C PHE A 224 4.79 5.19 -15.20
N LEU A 225 5.82 4.48 -14.71
CA LEU A 225 6.47 4.81 -13.43
C LEU A 225 6.96 6.27 -13.40
N GLY A 226 7.62 6.71 -14.48
CA GLY A 226 8.12 8.07 -14.61
C GLY A 226 7.00 9.12 -14.57
N GLN A 227 5.90 8.88 -15.28
CA GLN A 227 4.72 9.76 -15.29
C GLN A 227 4.05 9.84 -13.90
N CYS A 228 3.88 8.71 -13.22
CA CYS A 228 3.31 8.69 -11.87
C CYS A 228 4.19 9.48 -10.89
N TYR A 229 5.50 9.23 -10.85
CA TYR A 229 6.40 9.95 -9.95
C TYR A 229 6.68 11.40 -10.36
N ALA A 230 6.25 11.85 -11.54
CA ALA A 230 6.25 13.27 -11.89
C ALA A 230 5.25 14.08 -11.06
N MET A 231 4.21 13.43 -10.50
CA MET A 231 3.22 14.07 -9.62
C MET A 231 3.77 14.36 -8.22
N VAL A 232 4.77 13.59 -7.81
CA VAL A 232 5.56 13.79 -6.57
C VAL A 232 7.03 14.03 -6.95
N PRO A 233 7.35 15.15 -7.61
CA PRO A 233 8.68 15.42 -8.14
C PRO A 233 9.70 15.62 -7.01
N PRO A 234 11.02 15.66 -7.31
CA PRO A 234 12.04 15.95 -6.31
C PRO A 234 11.69 17.22 -5.53
N LEU A 235 11.63 17.11 -4.20
CA LEU A 235 11.27 18.22 -3.32
C LEU A 235 12.45 19.18 -3.07
N VAL A 236 13.47 19.14 -3.94
CA VAL A 236 14.71 19.94 -3.85
C VAL A 236 14.46 21.45 -3.98
N HIS A 237 13.28 21.84 -4.46
CA HIS A 237 12.85 23.23 -4.55
C HIS A 237 11.95 23.67 -3.38
N PHE A 238 11.62 22.78 -2.46
CA PHE A 238 10.95 23.14 -1.20
C PHE A 238 11.99 23.49 -0.14
N SER A 239 11.68 24.44 0.74
CA SER A 239 12.57 24.87 1.82
C SER A 239 13.00 23.73 2.75
N THR A 240 12.24 22.63 2.79
CA THR A 240 12.52 21.44 3.59
C THR A 240 13.47 20.45 2.92
N ASN A 241 13.75 20.59 1.60
CA ASN A 241 14.61 19.71 0.81
C ASN A 241 14.38 18.22 1.09
N SER A 242 13.11 17.81 1.11
CA SER A 242 12.69 16.50 1.62
C SER A 242 12.95 15.37 0.61
N THR A 243 13.35 14.20 1.11
CA THR A 243 13.53 12.99 0.29
C THR A 243 12.24 12.19 0.27
N TYR A 244 11.82 11.73 -0.92
CA TYR A 244 10.66 10.85 -1.07
C TYR A 244 11.08 9.39 -0.94
N TYR A 245 10.30 8.58 -0.23
CA TYR A 245 10.53 7.16 -0.01
C TYR A 245 9.35 6.36 -0.59
N LEU A 246 9.63 5.15 -1.09
CA LEU A 246 8.64 4.31 -1.76
C LEU A 246 8.02 3.29 -0.79
N TRP A 247 7.28 3.77 0.21
CA TRP A 247 6.79 2.91 1.29
C TRP A 247 5.85 1.81 0.81
N ASP A 248 4.84 2.15 0.01
CA ASP A 248 3.86 1.17 -0.45
C ASP A 248 4.47 0.20 -1.46
N VAL A 249 5.32 0.73 -2.35
CA VAL A 249 6.02 -0.09 -3.35
C VAL A 249 7.01 -1.06 -2.69
N LEU A 250 7.69 -0.65 -1.62
CA LEU A 250 8.51 -1.58 -0.83
C LEU A 250 7.64 -2.67 -0.20
N THR A 251 6.48 -2.30 0.34
CA THR A 251 5.51 -3.23 0.95
C THR A 251 5.03 -4.27 -0.06
N ALA A 252 4.59 -3.83 -1.25
CA ALA A 252 4.22 -4.71 -2.34
C ALA A 252 5.40 -5.56 -2.85
N ALA A 253 6.57 -4.96 -3.01
CA ALA A 253 7.77 -5.68 -3.46
C ALA A 253 8.20 -6.77 -2.46
N PHE A 254 8.05 -6.53 -1.15
CA PHE A 254 8.34 -7.50 -0.10
C PHE A 254 7.42 -8.72 -0.17
N VAL A 255 6.14 -8.54 -0.53
CA VAL A 255 5.23 -9.67 -0.81
C VAL A 255 5.76 -10.53 -1.95
N GLY A 256 6.17 -9.92 -3.06
CA GLY A 256 6.71 -10.63 -4.22
C GLY A 256 8.08 -11.26 -3.96
N LYS A 257 8.96 -10.56 -3.24
CA LYS A 257 10.38 -10.89 -3.12
C LYS A 257 10.92 -10.54 -1.73
N ALA A 258 10.63 -11.41 -0.76
CA ALA A 258 10.95 -11.19 0.65
C ALA A 258 12.45 -11.12 0.96
N ASP A 259 13.31 -11.71 0.12
CA ASP A 259 14.78 -11.65 0.26
C ASP A 259 15.37 -10.28 -0.10
N LEU A 260 14.55 -9.30 -0.50
CA LEU A 260 14.95 -7.90 -0.63
C LEU A 260 15.31 -7.25 0.70
N ALA A 261 14.83 -7.78 1.82
CA ALA A 261 15.03 -7.18 3.14
C ALA A 261 15.21 -8.25 4.22
N LYS A 262 15.58 -7.81 5.42
CA LYS A 262 15.55 -8.62 6.64
C LYS A 262 14.30 -8.29 7.45
N VAL A 263 13.99 -9.17 8.39
CA VAL A 263 12.86 -9.04 9.31
C VAL A 263 13.34 -9.22 10.74
N GLN A 264 12.88 -8.35 11.64
CA GLN A 264 13.11 -8.46 13.08
C GLN A 264 11.77 -8.52 13.79
N THR A 265 11.54 -9.59 14.55
CA THR A 265 10.36 -9.69 15.41
C THR A 265 10.56 -8.85 16.66
N ILE A 266 9.63 -7.94 16.93
CA ILE A 266 9.52 -7.20 18.19
C ILE A 266 8.11 -7.38 18.75
N LYS A 267 7.89 -6.98 19.99
CA LYS A 267 6.55 -6.91 20.58
C LYS A 267 6.05 -5.49 20.57
N SER A 268 4.81 -5.29 20.11
CA SER A 268 4.27 -3.95 19.84
C SER A 268 2.84 -3.78 20.34
N ILE A 269 2.51 -2.56 20.73
CA ILE A 269 1.16 -2.03 20.96
C ILE A 269 0.95 -0.79 20.08
N VAL A 270 -0.31 -0.36 19.97
CA VAL A 270 -0.68 0.93 19.36
C VAL A 270 -1.47 1.75 20.37
N HIS A 271 -1.22 3.06 20.42
CA HIS A 271 -2.02 3.98 21.22
C HIS A 271 -3.30 4.36 20.45
N THR A 272 -4.48 4.23 21.06
CA THR A 272 -5.76 4.44 20.35
C THR A 272 -6.40 5.82 20.57
N TYR A 273 -5.93 6.58 21.57
CA TYR A 273 -6.54 7.84 21.98
C TYR A 273 -5.52 8.87 22.49
N GLY A 274 -5.99 10.11 22.62
CA GLY A 274 -5.21 11.22 23.13
C GLY A 274 -4.15 11.74 22.14
N PRO A 275 -3.20 12.58 22.60
CA PRO A 275 -2.24 13.24 21.72
C PRO A 275 -1.28 12.30 20.98
N SER A 276 -1.18 11.05 21.41
CA SER A 276 -0.27 10.05 20.82
C SER A 276 -1.02 8.97 20.02
N GLN A 277 -2.29 9.20 19.67
CA GLN A 277 -3.10 8.23 18.94
C GLN A 277 -2.44 7.81 17.61
N GLY A 278 -2.42 6.52 17.29
CA GLY A 278 -1.73 5.97 16.13
C GLY A 278 -0.24 5.70 16.33
N ARG A 279 0.35 6.07 17.48
CA ARG A 279 1.73 5.72 17.81
C ARG A 279 1.87 4.22 18.03
N THR A 280 2.78 3.59 17.30
CA THR A 280 3.24 2.21 17.54
C THR A 280 4.42 2.22 18.51
N VAL A 281 4.40 1.34 19.52
CA VAL A 281 5.40 1.33 20.60
C VAL A 281 5.89 -0.08 20.84
N GLU A 282 7.21 -0.25 20.90
CA GLU A 282 7.83 -1.50 21.33
C GLU A 282 7.66 -1.69 22.85
N THR A 283 7.12 -2.84 23.27
CA THR A 283 6.89 -3.16 24.68
C THR A 283 6.82 -4.67 24.90
N ASP A 284 7.33 -5.16 26.04
CA ASP A 284 7.36 -6.58 26.38
C ASP A 284 5.97 -7.22 26.53
N ASP A 285 4.94 -6.40 26.80
CA ASP A 285 3.54 -6.81 26.95
C ASP A 285 2.78 -6.82 25.61
N GLY A 286 3.42 -6.41 24.52
CA GLY A 286 2.79 -6.30 23.20
C GLY A 286 2.69 -7.61 22.45
N ARG A 287 1.99 -7.57 21.31
CA ARG A 287 1.91 -8.71 20.37
C ARG A 287 3.15 -8.78 19.49
N PRO A 288 3.56 -9.97 18.98
CA PRO A 288 4.64 -10.06 18.03
C PRO A 288 4.28 -9.40 16.68
N VAL A 289 5.19 -8.59 16.16
CA VAL A 289 5.16 -7.98 14.82
C VAL A 289 6.54 -8.09 14.18
N ASN A 290 6.57 -8.33 12.88
CA ASN A 290 7.78 -8.60 12.11
C ASN A 290 8.18 -7.35 11.32
N VAL A 291 9.11 -6.55 11.84
CA VAL A 291 9.51 -5.28 11.25
C VAL A 291 10.56 -5.49 10.17
N VAL A 292 10.28 -4.97 8.97
CA VAL A 292 11.19 -5.01 7.82
C VAL A 292 12.34 -4.02 8.01
N TYR A 293 13.58 -4.44 7.75
CA TYR A 293 14.76 -3.58 7.82
C TYR A 293 15.86 -4.05 6.86
N ASN A 294 16.89 -3.21 6.68
CA ASN A 294 18.08 -3.54 5.88
C ASN A 294 17.74 -3.98 4.43
N VAL A 295 17.00 -3.12 3.72
CA VAL A 295 16.56 -3.34 2.34
C VAL A 295 17.74 -3.22 1.38
N ASN A 296 17.96 -4.24 0.56
CA ASN A 296 18.97 -4.21 -0.50
C ASN A 296 18.61 -3.17 -1.58
N HIS A 297 19.26 -2.01 -1.53
CA HIS A 297 19.01 -0.87 -2.43
C HIS A 297 18.97 -1.25 -3.92
N ASN A 298 20.07 -1.82 -4.43
CA ASN A 298 20.17 -2.20 -5.84
C ASN A 298 19.19 -3.32 -6.17
N GLY A 299 19.03 -4.30 -5.27
CA GLY A 299 18.09 -5.40 -5.44
C GLY A 299 16.64 -4.91 -5.60
N PHE A 300 16.23 -3.93 -4.80
CA PHE A 300 14.90 -3.34 -4.84
C PHE A 300 14.64 -2.55 -6.12
N PHE A 301 15.51 -1.59 -6.46
CA PHE A 301 15.31 -0.76 -7.65
C PHE A 301 15.44 -1.56 -8.95
N ASN A 302 16.35 -2.54 -9.03
CA ASN A 302 16.41 -3.47 -10.16
C ASN A 302 15.12 -4.28 -10.27
N TYR A 303 14.61 -4.81 -9.15
CA TYR A 303 13.41 -5.63 -9.14
C TYR A 303 12.18 -4.87 -9.67
N ILE A 304 11.89 -3.67 -9.15
CA ILE A 304 10.71 -2.91 -9.60
C ILE A 304 10.86 -2.40 -11.04
N THR A 305 12.08 -2.07 -11.47
CA THR A 305 12.35 -1.67 -12.86
C THR A 305 12.19 -2.86 -13.82
N ASP A 306 12.68 -4.04 -13.44
CA ASP A 306 12.54 -5.26 -14.23
C ASP A 306 11.08 -5.71 -14.32
N LEU A 307 10.29 -5.54 -13.25
CA LEU A 307 8.84 -5.72 -13.31
C LEU A 307 8.20 -4.75 -14.29
N ALA A 308 8.53 -3.47 -14.22
CA ALA A 308 7.96 -2.45 -15.11
C ALA A 308 8.30 -2.71 -16.59
N LYS A 309 9.49 -3.24 -16.88
CA LYS A 309 9.91 -3.66 -18.23
C LYS A 309 9.10 -4.83 -18.80
N LYS A 310 8.44 -5.64 -17.97
CA LYS A 310 7.60 -6.77 -18.41
C LYS A 310 6.25 -6.33 -18.95
N ALA A 311 5.80 -5.12 -18.61
CA ALA A 311 4.55 -4.57 -19.13
C ALA A 311 4.66 -4.47 -20.66
N SER A 312 3.88 -5.30 -21.35
CA SER A 312 3.77 -5.26 -22.81
C SER A 312 2.85 -4.13 -23.26
N THR A 313 3.09 -3.63 -24.47
CA THR A 313 2.17 -2.73 -25.21
C THR A 313 0.86 -3.39 -25.54
#